data_AF-A0A0F3GVG6-F1
#
_entry.id   AF-A0A0F3GVG6-F1
#
_cell.length_a   1.000
_cell.length_b   1.000
_cell.length_c   1.000
_cell.angle_alpha   90.00
_cell.angle_beta   90.00
_cell.angle_gamma   90.00
#
_symmetry.space_group_name_H-M   'P 1'
#
loop_
_entity.id
_entity.type
_entity.pdbx_description
1 polymer ?
#
loop_
_entity_poly.entity_id
_entity_poly.type
_entity_poly.pdbx_seq_one_letter_code
_entity_poly.pdbx_strand_id
1 'polypeptide(L)'
;MPIGREPEKGKTSGFQELGLPYVSDPTITTHLSMFLRRHAVNQHLPQVIDPQSGLRVVRPDGLLFNGGVFKSTLIRDAVTEALRHWFAAPEWSLQVLDNDRLDHAVALGAAYYGQVLRGIGVRISGGSGKAYYIAVESAQETREQTTQFKDPITAVCVAPRGLEEGQELHIAQPEFQVLANNPVSFSLYCSSYRVGDRTGDIVVDERDAFVELPAIKTVLYFGKKTGVAKIPVSLFVRLNEYGTLDVYCESRNTTHRWKLAFQLRGATEDAPTETPKDATVIDRTIDETNMQEAADLIRKAFDSDNTDITPDNITKKLEQTFVLDRTMWPLLTIRTLWDVLMELRHRRLATPRYEARWLNLAGFLLRPGFGHAVDEHRIRELWKIYADGIRFARDGQCRLEWWILWRRVAGGLSGLHQDMLFKKIAPSILQSRKKKEAARLQGAEVVELWMLAASLEHLSVQVKVELGDQLIKLIGKDKGNARYCWSLSRVGARQPFHGPVNMVVPKETVQGWVRQVMAPDWPKPHEFANLLTQLIRKTGDRVRDVDDSVRQEVVQRLGVYDWALRYIQPINEVVPIDWEEEKAVFGESLPIGLYI
;
A
#
# COMPACT_ATOMS: atom_id res chain seq x y z
N MET A 1 23.42 34.77 -4.06
CA MET A 1 22.59 34.60 -2.85
C MET A 1 23.51 34.22 -1.70
N PRO A 2 23.23 34.64 -0.45
CA PRO A 2 23.97 34.17 0.72
C PRO A 2 23.71 32.67 0.96
N ILE A 3 24.72 31.97 1.46
CA ILE A 3 24.59 30.57 1.91
C ILE A 3 23.77 30.53 3.21
N GLY A 4 22.93 29.49 3.38
CA GLY A 4 22.15 29.28 4.60
C GLY A 4 20.63 29.41 4.47
N ARG A 5 20.11 29.80 3.31
CA ARG A 5 18.65 29.75 3.05
C ARG A 5 18.19 28.30 2.93
N GLU A 6 17.06 27.96 3.53
CA GLU A 6 16.41 26.65 3.43
C GLU A 6 15.19 26.70 2.48
N PRO A 7 14.85 25.58 1.82
CA PRO A 7 13.70 25.53 0.91
C PRO A 7 12.39 25.81 1.64
N GLU A 8 11.53 26.65 1.06
CA GLU A 8 10.24 26.97 1.65
C GLU A 8 9.26 25.78 1.49
N LYS A 9 8.76 25.28 2.64
CA LYS A 9 7.66 24.29 2.71
C LYS A 9 6.31 25.02 2.61
N GLY A 10 5.95 25.50 1.43
CA GLY A 10 4.74 26.31 1.17
C GLY A 10 3.73 25.67 0.21
N LYS A 11 2.47 26.16 0.23
CA LYS A 11 1.34 25.69 -0.60
C LYS A 11 1.75 25.55 -2.08
N THR A 12 1.59 24.33 -2.58
CA THR A 12 1.81 23.92 -3.97
C THR A 12 1.18 24.90 -4.96
N SER A 13 1.99 25.48 -5.84
CA SER A 13 1.52 26.42 -6.88
C SER A 13 0.73 25.68 -7.97
N GLY A 14 -0.29 26.35 -8.53
CA GLY A 14 -1.37 25.77 -9.33
C GLY A 14 -1.06 25.27 -10.76
N PHE A 15 0.18 24.88 -11.03
CA PHE A 15 0.57 24.23 -12.29
C PHE A 15 1.26 22.89 -12.01
N GLN A 16 0.48 21.87 -11.68
CA GLN A 16 0.92 20.48 -11.79
C GLN A 16 0.18 19.84 -12.96
N GLU A 17 0.90 19.57 -14.04
CA GLU A 17 0.47 18.57 -15.02
C GLU A 17 0.43 17.20 -14.33
N LEU A 18 -0.55 16.37 -14.70
CA LEU A 18 -0.84 15.08 -14.08
C LEU A 18 0.43 14.25 -13.80
N GLY A 19 0.69 13.94 -12.52
CA GLY A 19 1.47 12.78 -12.11
C GLY A 19 2.99 12.92 -12.03
N LEU A 20 3.54 14.14 -12.04
CA LEU A 20 4.98 14.36 -11.81
C LEU A 20 5.24 15.04 -10.44
N PRO A 21 6.11 14.49 -9.59
CA PRO A 21 6.44 15.09 -8.30
C PRO A 21 7.33 16.32 -8.50
N TYR A 22 6.74 17.52 -8.40
CA TYR A 22 7.48 18.78 -8.46
C TYR A 22 7.80 19.30 -7.05
N VAL A 23 9.04 19.77 -6.87
CA VAL A 23 9.53 20.40 -5.64
C VAL A 23 8.82 21.74 -5.41
N SER A 24 8.52 22.09 -4.15
CA SER A 24 7.80 23.31 -3.78
C SER A 24 8.61 24.60 -4.03
N ASP A 25 9.92 24.57 -3.77
CA ASP A 25 10.86 25.66 -4.09
C ASP A 25 11.71 25.28 -5.31
N PRO A 26 11.56 25.96 -6.46
CA PRO A 26 12.34 25.66 -7.68
C PRO A 26 13.79 26.19 -7.60
N THR A 27 14.19 26.87 -6.53
CA THR A 27 15.49 27.52 -6.39
C THR A 27 16.60 26.51 -6.10
N ILE A 28 17.28 26.03 -7.14
CA ILE A 28 18.37 25.03 -7.06
C ILE A 28 19.44 25.40 -6.02
N THR A 29 19.81 26.68 -5.91
CA THR A 29 20.83 27.13 -4.95
C THR A 29 20.41 26.99 -3.50
N THR A 30 19.12 27.07 -3.18
CA THR A 30 18.60 26.87 -1.82
C THR A 30 18.75 25.40 -1.41
N HIS A 31 18.40 24.48 -2.31
CA HIS A 31 18.59 23.05 -2.11
C HIS A 31 20.07 22.67 -1.99
N LEU A 32 20.93 23.25 -2.84
CA LEU A 32 22.37 23.04 -2.77
C LEU A 32 22.96 23.55 -1.44
N SER A 33 22.51 24.73 -0.97
CA SER A 33 22.91 25.26 0.34
C SER A 33 22.48 24.32 1.49
N MET A 34 21.24 23.84 1.47
CA MET A 34 20.73 22.88 2.45
C MET A 34 21.56 21.58 2.44
N PHE A 35 21.86 21.06 1.26
CA PHE A 35 22.69 19.85 1.08
C PHE A 35 24.07 20.02 1.73
N LEU A 36 24.80 21.09 1.42
CA LEU A 36 26.14 21.34 1.95
C LEU A 36 26.13 21.53 3.48
N ARG A 37 25.09 22.15 4.02
CA ARG A 37 24.91 22.30 5.47
C ARG A 37 24.63 20.97 6.16
N ARG A 38 23.69 20.17 5.64
CA ARG A 38 23.35 18.85 6.21
C ARG A 38 24.56 17.92 6.27
N HIS A 39 25.38 17.93 5.23
CA HIS A 39 26.59 17.10 5.17
C HIS A 39 27.73 17.59 6.09
N ALA A 40 27.62 18.78 6.70
CA ALA A 40 28.63 19.32 7.60
C ALA A 40 28.70 18.58 8.96
N VAL A 41 27.80 17.63 9.22
CA VAL A 41 27.93 16.71 10.35
C VAL A 41 29.10 15.74 10.18
N ASN A 42 29.52 15.46 8.94
CA ASN A 42 30.65 14.57 8.66
C ASN A 42 31.98 15.34 8.86
N GLN A 43 32.64 15.08 9.98
CA GLN A 43 33.89 15.74 10.38
C GLN A 43 35.08 15.44 9.44
N HIS A 44 34.99 14.40 8.61
CA HIS A 44 36.03 14.06 7.64
C HIS A 44 35.96 14.87 6.34
N LEU A 45 34.85 15.58 6.10
CA LEU A 45 34.72 16.46 4.94
C LEU A 45 35.40 17.81 5.24
N PRO A 46 35.95 18.48 4.21
CA PRO A 46 36.40 19.86 4.35
C PRO A 46 35.21 20.76 4.70
N GLN A 47 35.29 21.44 5.85
CA GLN A 47 34.23 22.31 6.36
C GLN A 47 34.74 23.74 6.49
N VAL A 48 33.84 24.70 6.28
CA VAL A 48 34.07 26.10 6.58
C VAL A 48 32.93 26.64 7.43
N ILE A 49 33.23 27.64 8.25
CA ILE A 49 32.23 28.43 8.95
C ILE A 49 32.02 29.70 8.15
N ASP A 50 30.80 29.92 7.69
CA ASP A 50 30.44 31.14 6.99
C ASP A 50 30.58 32.33 7.95
N PRO A 51 31.41 33.35 7.64
CA PRO A 51 31.65 34.46 8.55
C PRO A 51 30.41 35.34 8.81
N GLN A 52 29.43 35.32 7.90
CA GLN A 52 28.24 36.18 7.99
C GLN A 52 27.11 35.51 8.78
N SER A 53 26.87 34.22 8.53
CA SER A 53 25.77 33.47 9.15
C SER A 53 26.20 32.61 10.34
N GLY A 54 27.50 32.38 10.52
CA GLY A 54 28.05 31.45 11.52
C GLY A 54 27.74 29.98 11.25
N LEU A 55 27.12 29.68 10.10
CA LEU A 55 26.75 28.33 9.72
C LEU A 55 27.97 27.53 9.28
N ARG A 56 28.00 26.27 9.71
CA ARG A 56 28.99 25.28 9.29
C ARG A 56 28.49 24.54 8.06
N VAL A 57 29.30 24.51 7.00
CA VAL A 57 28.95 23.93 5.70
C VAL A 57 30.13 23.17 5.12
N VAL A 58 29.85 22.15 4.30
CA VAL A 58 30.89 21.45 3.52
C VAL A 58 31.35 22.33 2.37
N ARG A 59 32.67 22.42 2.16
CA ARG A 59 33.29 23.12 1.03
C ARG A 59 33.78 22.11 -0.01
N PRO A 60 33.14 21.97 -1.18
CA PRO A 60 33.57 21.02 -2.21
C PRO A 60 34.88 21.47 -2.88
N ASP A 61 35.78 20.53 -3.17
CA ASP A 61 37.00 20.80 -3.96
C ASP A 61 36.80 20.55 -5.47
N GLY A 62 35.86 19.66 -5.81
CA GLY A 62 35.53 19.30 -7.18
C GLY A 62 34.03 19.33 -7.48
N LEU A 63 33.68 19.65 -8.72
CA LEU A 63 32.30 19.67 -9.22
C LEU A 63 32.20 18.88 -10.52
N LEU A 64 31.35 17.85 -10.55
CA LEU A 64 31.02 17.07 -11.74
C LEU A 64 29.54 17.28 -12.11
N PHE A 65 29.27 17.66 -13.35
CA PHE A 65 27.91 17.82 -13.86
C PHE A 65 27.43 16.54 -14.55
N ASN A 66 26.20 16.11 -14.25
CA ASN A 66 25.54 14.94 -14.83
C ASN A 66 24.06 15.24 -15.10
N GLY A 67 23.53 14.77 -16.24
CA GLY A 67 22.12 14.92 -16.63
C GLY A 67 21.91 15.97 -17.73
N GLY A 68 20.83 15.78 -18.51
CA GLY A 68 20.55 16.59 -19.70
C GLY A 68 20.36 18.09 -19.45
N VAL A 69 19.87 18.48 -18.26
CA VAL A 69 19.69 19.89 -17.86
C VAL A 69 21.02 20.65 -17.91
N PHE A 70 22.10 20.01 -17.50
CA PHE A 70 23.41 20.63 -17.49
C PHE A 70 24.07 20.71 -18.86
N LYS A 71 23.42 20.31 -19.97
CA LYS A 71 23.92 20.65 -21.32
C LYS A 71 23.99 22.17 -21.53
N SER A 72 23.11 22.93 -20.87
CA SER A 72 23.14 24.38 -20.84
C SER A 72 24.37 24.91 -20.09
N THR A 73 25.24 25.66 -20.78
CA THR A 73 26.38 26.36 -20.17
C THR A 73 25.92 27.35 -19.12
N LEU A 74 24.84 28.10 -19.38
CA LEU A 74 24.30 29.10 -18.45
C LEU A 74 23.98 28.52 -17.06
N ILE A 75 23.44 27.30 -17.01
CA ILE A 75 23.11 26.63 -15.74
C ILE A 75 24.39 26.17 -15.04
N ARG A 76 25.34 25.59 -15.78
CA ARG A 76 26.64 25.18 -15.21
C ARG A 76 27.41 26.36 -14.65
N ASP A 77 27.44 27.47 -15.37
CA ASP A 77 28.14 28.69 -14.98
C ASP A 77 27.48 29.30 -13.73
N ALA A 78 26.14 29.36 -13.68
CA ALA A 78 25.42 29.86 -12.51
C ALA A 78 25.69 29.04 -11.24
N VAL A 79 25.71 27.70 -11.33
CA VAL A 79 26.03 26.83 -10.19
C VAL A 79 27.49 26.98 -9.77
N THR A 80 28.41 27.03 -10.73
CA THR A 80 29.85 27.19 -10.49
C THR A 80 30.14 28.53 -9.81
N GLU A 81 29.53 29.61 -10.29
CA GLU A 81 29.69 30.95 -9.73
C GLU A 81 29.08 31.04 -8.33
N ALA A 82 27.93 30.40 -8.08
CA ALA A 82 27.35 30.35 -6.74
C ALA A 82 28.29 29.67 -5.73
N LEU A 83 28.88 28.53 -6.08
CA LEU A 83 29.85 27.83 -5.22
C LEU A 83 31.12 28.65 -5.01
N ARG A 84 31.65 29.29 -6.08
CA ARG A 84 32.81 30.16 -5.98
C ARG A 84 32.56 31.35 -5.08
N HIS A 85 31.38 31.97 -5.21
CA HIS A 85 30.98 33.10 -4.38
C HIS A 85 30.85 32.70 -2.90
N TRP A 86 30.30 31.52 -2.58
CA TRP A 86 30.15 31.06 -1.20
C TRP A 86 31.48 30.72 -0.51
N PHE A 87 32.47 30.27 -1.27
CA PHE A 87 33.69 29.67 -0.70
C PHE A 87 34.99 30.37 -1.09
N ALA A 88 34.90 31.54 -1.76
CA ALA A 88 36.04 32.31 -2.22
C ALA A 88 37.09 32.51 -1.12
N ALA A 89 38.26 31.90 -1.30
CA ALA A 89 39.41 32.05 -0.42
C ALA A 89 40.71 32.01 -1.27
N PRO A 90 41.78 32.71 -0.85
CA PRO A 90 43.01 32.82 -1.66
C PRO A 90 43.65 31.48 -2.06
N GLU A 91 43.50 30.45 -1.22
CA GLU A 91 44.11 29.13 -1.39
C GLU A 91 43.14 28.05 -1.90
N TRP A 92 41.89 28.42 -2.18
CA TRP A 92 40.87 27.46 -2.62
C TRP A 92 40.44 27.75 -4.05
N SER A 93 40.38 26.70 -4.88
CA SER A 93 39.82 26.75 -6.21
C SER A 93 38.91 25.55 -6.44
N LEU A 94 37.73 25.80 -7.02
CA LEU A 94 36.81 24.75 -7.40
C LEU A 94 37.23 24.13 -8.72
N GLN A 95 37.60 22.86 -8.72
CA GLN A 95 37.90 22.10 -9.93
C GLN A 95 36.60 21.61 -10.57
N VAL A 96 36.23 22.17 -11.73
CA VAL A 96 35.14 21.61 -12.54
C VAL A 96 35.71 20.44 -13.35
N LEU A 97 35.15 19.25 -13.16
CA LEU A 97 35.58 18.01 -13.80
C LEU A 97 34.93 17.87 -15.18
N ASP A 98 35.72 17.44 -16.16
CA ASP A 98 35.26 17.24 -17.53
C ASP A 98 34.34 16.02 -17.67
N ASN A 99 33.26 16.20 -18.42
CA ASN A 99 32.32 15.13 -18.78
C ASN A 99 31.74 15.38 -20.18
N ASP A 100 32.23 14.63 -21.17
CA ASP A 100 31.87 14.81 -22.58
C ASP A 100 30.43 14.40 -22.91
N ARG A 101 29.78 13.60 -22.04
CA ARG A 101 28.45 13.02 -22.30
C ARG A 101 27.54 13.14 -21.08
N LEU A 102 27.20 14.39 -20.75
CA LEU A 102 26.38 14.74 -19.58
C LEU A 102 25.08 13.93 -19.45
N ASP A 103 24.34 13.71 -20.54
CA ASP A 103 23.08 12.95 -20.57
C ASP A 103 23.25 11.43 -20.56
N HIS A 104 24.42 10.91 -20.95
CA HIS A 104 24.72 9.48 -20.90
C HIS A 104 25.53 9.07 -19.68
N ALA A 105 26.01 10.02 -18.87
CA ALA A 105 26.93 9.76 -17.77
C ALA A 105 26.48 8.63 -16.84
N VAL A 106 25.18 8.60 -16.47
CA VAL A 106 24.60 7.54 -15.63
C VAL A 106 24.58 6.19 -16.35
N ALA A 107 24.16 6.16 -17.61
CA ALA A 107 24.09 4.92 -18.41
C ALA A 107 25.47 4.34 -18.68
N LEU A 108 26.47 5.19 -18.92
CA LEU A 108 27.87 4.79 -19.09
C LEU A 108 28.42 4.18 -17.80
N GLY A 109 28.16 4.82 -16.65
CA GLY A 109 28.51 4.27 -15.34
C GLY A 109 27.88 2.91 -15.07
N ALA A 110 26.58 2.75 -15.40
CA ALA A 110 25.87 1.48 -15.24
C ALA A 110 26.42 0.38 -16.17
N ALA A 111 26.72 0.71 -17.43
CA ALA A 111 27.31 -0.24 -18.38
C ALA A 111 28.72 -0.68 -17.95
N TYR A 112 29.55 0.26 -17.48
CA TYR A 112 30.86 -0.03 -16.90
C TYR A 112 30.73 -0.92 -15.66
N TYR A 113 29.80 -0.63 -14.76
CA TYR A 113 29.53 -1.47 -13.59
C TYR A 113 29.13 -2.90 -13.99
N GLY A 114 28.33 -3.06 -15.05
CA GLY A 114 28.01 -4.38 -15.61
C GLY A 114 29.23 -5.16 -16.13
N GLN A 115 30.27 -4.48 -16.63
CA GLN A 115 31.54 -5.12 -17.00
C GLN A 115 32.35 -5.50 -15.75
N VAL A 116 32.36 -4.66 -14.72
CA VAL A 116 33.01 -4.92 -13.44
C VAL A 116 32.43 -6.16 -12.76
N LEU A 117 31.10 -6.35 -12.79
CA LEU A 117 30.46 -7.57 -12.29
C LEU A 117 30.89 -8.85 -13.03
N ARG A 118 31.44 -8.72 -14.24
CA ARG A 118 32.02 -9.82 -15.03
C ARG A 118 33.54 -9.94 -14.84
N GLY A 119 34.11 -9.21 -13.89
CA GLY A 119 35.54 -9.20 -13.59
C GLY A 119 36.39 -8.30 -14.48
N ILE A 120 35.77 -7.39 -15.25
CA ILE A 120 36.46 -6.49 -16.18
C ILE A 120 36.39 -5.05 -15.65
N GLY A 121 37.53 -4.51 -15.22
CA GLY A 121 37.66 -3.13 -14.73
C GLY A 121 37.85 -3.03 -13.21
N VAL A 122 37.89 -1.81 -12.72
CA VAL A 122 38.05 -1.50 -11.28
C VAL A 122 36.68 -1.40 -10.62
N ARG A 123 36.47 -2.22 -9.58
CA ARG A 123 35.30 -2.14 -8.71
C ARG A 123 35.49 -1.03 -7.69
N ILE A 124 34.60 -0.04 -7.74
CA ILE A 124 34.45 0.95 -6.68
C ILE A 124 33.32 0.42 -5.79
N SER A 125 33.63 0.00 -4.56
CA SER A 125 32.61 -0.29 -3.55
C SER A 125 32.40 0.94 -2.68
N GLY A 126 31.16 1.42 -2.63
CA GLY A 126 30.74 2.52 -1.75
C GLY A 126 29.78 2.07 -0.65
N GLY A 127 29.36 0.80 -0.69
CA GLY A 127 28.25 0.27 0.11
C GLY A 127 26.97 1.11 -0.01
N SER A 128 26.06 0.97 0.96
CA SER A 128 24.88 1.81 1.05
C SER A 128 25.29 3.29 1.20
N GLY A 129 24.77 4.15 0.32
CA GLY A 129 24.96 5.61 0.40
C GLY A 129 24.23 6.26 1.58
N LYS A 130 23.39 5.52 2.29
CA LYS A 130 22.59 5.96 3.44
C LYS A 130 22.76 5.02 4.62
N ALA A 131 22.58 5.54 5.83
CA ALA A 131 22.33 4.74 7.01
C ALA A 131 20.82 4.52 7.18
N TYR A 132 20.42 3.36 7.70
CA TYR A 132 19.03 3.00 7.95
C TYR A 132 18.79 2.75 9.43
N TYR A 133 17.64 3.23 9.92
CA TYR A 133 17.28 3.24 11.32
C TYR A 133 15.86 2.75 11.51
N ILE A 134 15.62 1.88 12.49
CA ILE A 134 14.27 1.43 12.84
C ILE A 134 13.80 2.19 14.08
N ALA A 135 12.59 2.76 14.05
CA ALA A 135 12.03 3.39 15.25
C ALA A 135 11.83 2.36 16.37
N VAL A 136 12.13 2.79 17.59
CA VAL A 136 11.96 1.99 18.80
C VAL A 136 11.26 2.81 19.88
N GLU A 137 10.46 2.12 20.68
CA GLU A 137 9.89 2.68 21.90
C GLU A 137 10.82 2.33 23.08
N SER A 138 11.24 3.32 23.86
CA SER A 138 12.10 3.09 25.03
C SER A 138 11.29 3.15 26.33
N ALA A 139 11.47 2.16 27.21
CA ALA A 139 10.86 2.20 28.55
C ALA A 139 11.53 3.20 29.50
N GLN A 140 12.73 3.68 29.16
CA GLN A 140 13.53 4.62 29.95
C GLN A 140 13.64 5.96 29.21
N GLU A 141 12.53 6.69 29.08
CA GLU A 141 12.60 8.08 28.62
C GLU A 141 13.27 8.96 29.68
N THR A 142 14.56 9.21 29.52
CA THR A 142 15.23 10.27 30.26
C THR A 142 14.75 11.61 29.67
N ARG A 143 13.80 12.27 30.34
CA ARG A 143 13.23 13.60 29.98
C ARG A 143 14.25 14.69 29.62
N GLU A 144 15.54 14.48 29.93
CA GLU A 144 16.64 15.41 29.66
C GLU A 144 17.13 15.38 28.20
N GLN A 145 16.95 14.30 27.44
CA GLN A 145 17.45 14.20 26.05
C GLN A 145 16.41 14.63 25.00
N THR A 146 15.12 14.48 25.29
CA THR A 146 14.02 14.83 24.37
C THR A 146 13.62 16.30 24.43
N THR A 147 14.03 17.04 25.46
CA THR A 147 13.71 18.47 25.64
C THR A 147 14.49 19.41 24.71
N GLN A 148 15.51 18.90 24.01
CA GLN A 148 16.30 19.65 23.04
C GLN A 148 15.61 19.77 21.66
N PHE A 149 14.67 18.88 21.35
CA PHE A 149 14.06 18.74 20.03
C PHE A 149 12.55 18.98 20.07
N LYS A 150 11.97 19.53 19.00
CA LYS A 150 10.54 19.84 18.89
C LYS A 150 9.70 18.60 18.58
N ASP A 151 10.21 17.68 17.75
CA ASP A 151 9.58 16.41 17.40
C ASP A 151 10.64 15.29 17.40
N PRO A 152 11.05 14.80 18.58
CA PRO A 152 12.12 13.80 18.69
C PRO A 152 11.68 12.42 18.20
N ILE A 153 12.60 11.72 17.52
CA ILE A 153 12.49 10.31 17.19
C ILE A 153 13.64 9.55 17.84
N THR A 154 13.31 8.47 18.55
CA THR A 154 14.27 7.46 19.01
C THR A 154 14.30 6.31 17.99
N ALA A 155 15.47 6.06 17.41
CA ALA A 155 15.66 4.99 16.43
C ALA A 155 16.99 4.27 16.62
N VAL A 156 17.06 3.01 16.21
CA VAL A 156 18.29 2.22 16.26
C VAL A 156 18.87 2.05 14.87
N CYS A 157 20.18 2.29 14.73
CA CYS A 157 20.91 2.08 13.48
C CYS A 157 20.97 0.57 13.16
N VAL A 158 20.22 0.15 12.14
CA VAL A 158 20.13 -1.27 11.71
C VAL A 158 21.08 -1.58 10.56
N ALA A 159 21.40 -0.58 9.74
CA ALA A 159 22.38 -0.71 8.67
C ALA A 159 23.16 0.61 8.54
N PRO A 160 24.45 0.64 8.90
CA PRO A 160 25.26 1.84 8.79
C PRO A 160 25.54 2.17 7.32
N ARG A 161 25.91 3.42 7.08
CA ARG A 161 26.41 3.84 5.76
C ARG A 161 27.64 3.01 5.39
N GLY A 162 27.75 2.63 4.12
CA GLY A 162 28.84 1.80 3.62
C GLY A 162 28.61 0.30 3.76
N LEU A 163 27.46 -0.15 4.25
CA LEU A 163 27.10 -1.58 4.26
C LEU A 163 27.08 -2.15 2.84
N GLU A 164 27.84 -3.21 2.57
CA GLU A 164 27.90 -3.83 1.24
C GLU A 164 26.70 -4.76 0.99
N GLU A 165 26.30 -4.92 -0.27
CA GLU A 165 25.24 -5.85 -0.66
C GLU A 165 25.64 -7.29 -0.30
N GLY A 166 24.69 -8.06 0.24
CA GLY A 166 24.94 -9.42 0.72
C GLY A 166 25.64 -9.50 2.08
N GLN A 167 26.07 -8.37 2.66
CA GLN A 167 26.61 -8.35 4.02
C GLN A 167 25.48 -8.58 5.04
N GLU A 168 25.73 -9.47 5.98
CA GLU A 168 24.81 -9.83 7.06
C GLU A 168 25.29 -9.21 8.38
N LEU A 169 24.37 -8.56 9.10
CA LEU A 169 24.63 -7.94 10.39
C LEU A 169 23.76 -8.59 11.45
N HIS A 170 24.36 -8.98 12.57
CA HIS A 170 23.62 -9.48 13.74
C HIS A 170 23.74 -8.50 14.89
N ILE A 171 22.59 -8.00 15.36
CA ILE A 171 22.45 -6.95 16.37
C ILE A 171 21.87 -7.57 17.63
N ALA A 172 22.73 -7.85 18.60
CA ALA A 172 22.33 -8.44 19.88
C ALA A 172 22.16 -7.41 21.01
N GLN A 173 22.54 -6.15 20.77
CA GLN A 173 22.47 -5.05 21.73
C GLN A 173 21.95 -3.79 21.02
N PRO A 174 21.10 -2.96 21.66
CA PRO A 174 20.48 -3.15 22.98
C PRO A 174 19.54 -4.37 23.06
N GLU A 175 19.01 -4.68 24.25
CA GLU A 175 18.08 -5.81 24.42
C GLU A 175 16.71 -5.49 23.80
N PHE A 176 16.50 -5.91 22.54
CA PHE A 176 15.23 -5.66 21.87
C PHE A 176 14.12 -6.56 22.39
N GLN A 177 12.89 -6.04 22.38
CA GLN A 177 11.67 -6.79 22.55
C GLN A 177 10.70 -6.51 21.42
N VAL A 178 10.02 -7.53 20.92
CA VAL A 178 8.90 -7.35 19.99
C VAL A 178 7.58 -7.59 20.70
N LEU A 179 6.56 -6.81 20.33
CA LEU A 179 5.21 -7.02 20.81
C LEU A 179 4.49 -8.01 19.88
N ALA A 180 4.33 -9.23 20.37
CA ALA A 180 3.67 -10.31 19.68
C ALA A 180 2.18 -10.43 20.03
N ASN A 181 1.43 -11.06 19.12
CA ASN A 181 -0.01 -11.26 19.13
C ASN A 181 -0.83 -9.96 19.16
N ASN A 182 -0.21 -8.82 18.85
CA ASN A 182 -0.85 -7.53 18.75
C ASN A 182 -0.52 -6.87 17.40
N PRO A 183 -1.46 -6.13 16.77
CA PRO A 183 -1.14 -5.26 15.65
C PRO A 183 -0.10 -4.20 16.03
N VAL A 184 0.96 -4.09 15.24
CA VAL A 184 2.11 -3.22 15.48
C VAL A 184 2.62 -2.59 14.19
N SER A 185 3.33 -1.46 14.31
CA SER A 185 3.97 -0.76 13.19
C SER A 185 5.49 -0.70 13.38
N PHE A 186 6.25 -1.03 12.34
CA PHE A 186 7.70 -0.86 12.28
C PHE A 186 8.02 0.22 11.25
N SER A 187 8.38 1.43 11.70
CA SER A 187 8.81 2.51 10.82
C SER A 187 10.33 2.44 10.59
N LEU A 188 10.73 2.40 9.33
CA LEU A 188 12.13 2.49 8.92
C LEU A 188 12.41 3.91 8.44
N TYR A 189 13.58 4.42 8.79
CA TYR A 189 14.06 5.75 8.46
C TYR A 189 15.40 5.61 7.75
N CYS A 190 15.74 6.57 6.91
CA CYS A 190 17.07 6.65 6.32
C CYS A 190 17.66 8.05 6.44
N SER A 191 18.99 8.14 6.50
CA SER A 191 19.72 9.40 6.46
C SER A 191 20.92 9.30 5.52
N SER A 192 21.10 10.34 4.71
CA SER A 192 22.17 10.48 3.71
C SER A 192 23.44 11.14 4.28
N TYR A 193 23.32 11.84 5.41
CA TYR A 193 24.39 12.67 5.96
C TYR A 193 24.86 12.24 7.36
N ARG A 194 24.10 11.42 8.09
CA ARG A 194 24.59 10.82 9.34
C ARG A 194 25.72 9.83 9.06
N VAL A 195 26.91 10.15 9.54
CA VAL A 195 28.14 9.35 9.37
C VAL A 195 28.74 9.08 10.75
N GLY A 196 29.09 7.83 11.02
CA GLY A 196 29.73 7.41 12.28
C GLY A 196 28.84 6.57 13.18
N ASP A 197 27.51 6.61 12.99
CA ASP A 197 26.58 5.73 13.70
C ASP A 197 26.89 4.26 13.35
N ARG A 198 27.07 3.43 14.39
CA ARG A 198 27.37 2.01 14.28
C ARG A 198 26.11 1.18 14.41
N THR A 199 26.15 -0.04 13.90
CA THR A 199 25.08 -1.01 14.05
C THR A 199 24.74 -1.21 15.53
N GLY A 200 23.47 -1.01 15.90
CA GLY A 200 22.98 -1.12 17.27
C GLY A 200 22.98 0.19 18.06
N ASP A 201 23.57 1.27 17.56
CA ASP A 201 23.54 2.57 18.23
C ASP A 201 22.10 3.12 18.29
N ILE A 202 21.69 3.56 19.48
CA ILE A 202 20.43 4.27 19.70
C ILE A 202 20.68 5.76 19.42
N VAL A 203 19.86 6.33 18.54
CA VAL A 203 19.94 7.73 18.12
C VAL A 203 18.63 8.42 18.48
N VAL A 204 18.75 9.61 19.08
CA VAL A 204 17.63 10.52 19.32
C VAL A 204 17.91 11.82 18.55
N ASP A 205 17.03 12.20 17.63
CA ASP A 205 17.15 13.43 16.83
C ASP A 205 15.77 13.95 16.39
N GLU A 206 15.71 15.14 15.78
CA GLU A 206 14.49 15.66 15.16
C GLU A 206 13.99 14.74 14.03
N ARG A 207 12.66 14.62 13.87
CA ARG A 207 12.06 13.87 12.76
C ARG A 207 12.56 14.29 11.39
N ASP A 208 12.81 15.58 11.18
CA ASP A 208 13.29 16.11 9.90
C ASP A 208 14.75 15.78 9.59
N ALA A 209 15.48 15.19 10.57
CA ALA A 209 16.81 14.65 10.37
C ALA A 209 16.81 13.33 9.58
N PHE A 210 15.63 12.75 9.37
CA PHE A 210 15.41 11.48 8.72
C PHE A 210 14.43 11.60 7.55
N VAL A 211 14.58 10.71 6.57
CA VAL A 211 13.56 10.43 5.57
C VAL A 211 12.84 9.16 5.99
N GLU A 212 11.55 9.27 6.31
CA GLU A 212 10.71 8.14 6.67
C GLU A 212 10.41 7.28 5.43
N LEU A 213 10.60 5.97 5.57
CA LEU A 213 10.25 4.97 4.57
C LEU A 213 8.88 4.36 4.89
N PRO A 214 8.20 3.74 3.92
CA PRO A 214 6.92 3.08 4.18
C PRO A 214 7.03 2.08 5.35
N ALA A 215 6.27 2.33 6.41
CA ALA A 215 6.27 1.49 7.61
C ALA A 215 5.63 0.13 7.35
N ILE A 216 6.15 -0.92 8.00
CA ILE A 216 5.56 -2.26 7.99
C ILE A 216 4.57 -2.37 9.14
N LYS A 217 3.28 -2.46 8.82
CA LYS A 217 2.20 -2.71 9.80
C LYS A 217 1.85 -4.20 9.80
N THR A 218 2.11 -4.91 10.90
CA THR A 218 1.94 -6.37 10.98
C THR A 218 1.50 -6.86 12.37
N VAL A 219 1.22 -8.15 12.52
CA VAL A 219 1.04 -8.83 13.82
C VAL A 219 2.09 -9.93 13.89
N LEU A 220 3.00 -9.86 14.86
CA LEU A 220 4.00 -10.92 15.08
C LEU A 220 3.38 -12.01 15.95
N TYR A 221 3.05 -13.17 15.41
CA TYR A 221 2.39 -14.21 16.19
C TYR A 221 3.41 -15.05 16.98
N PHE A 222 3.08 -15.38 18.23
CA PHE A 222 3.92 -16.19 19.11
C PHE A 222 3.11 -17.04 20.10
N GLY A 223 3.41 -18.34 20.13
CA GLY A 223 2.77 -19.29 21.04
C GLY A 223 1.29 -19.57 20.73
N LYS A 224 0.65 -20.38 21.59
CA LYS A 224 -0.73 -20.88 21.41
C LYS A 224 -1.81 -20.04 22.11
N LYS A 225 -1.45 -19.02 22.89
CA LYS A 225 -2.38 -18.19 23.67
C LYS A 225 -2.53 -16.81 23.02
N THR A 226 -3.77 -16.33 22.92
CA THR A 226 -4.17 -15.04 22.30
C THR A 226 -3.85 -13.79 23.14
N GLY A 227 -2.80 -13.85 23.98
CA GLY A 227 -2.38 -12.72 24.81
C GLY A 227 -1.24 -11.93 24.18
N VAL A 228 -1.26 -10.61 24.36
CA VAL A 228 -0.13 -9.71 24.03
C VAL A 228 1.11 -10.19 24.80
N ALA A 229 2.21 -10.43 24.08
CA ALA A 229 3.45 -10.92 24.67
C ALA A 229 4.63 -10.06 24.21
N LYS A 230 5.48 -9.61 25.15
CA LYS A 230 6.77 -9.01 24.81
C LYS A 230 7.83 -10.10 24.74
N ILE A 231 8.51 -10.22 23.61
CA ILE A 231 9.45 -11.31 23.35
C ILE A 231 10.83 -10.72 23.15
N PRO A 232 11.84 -11.12 23.94
CA PRO A 232 13.22 -10.73 23.71
C PRO A 232 13.71 -11.25 22.35
N VAL A 233 14.21 -10.36 21.51
CA VAL A 233 14.76 -10.69 20.18
C VAL A 233 16.16 -10.13 19.98
N SER A 234 16.93 -10.75 19.09
CA SER A 234 18.02 -10.09 18.36
C SER A 234 17.52 -9.67 16.98
N LEU A 235 18.17 -8.68 16.38
CA LEU A 235 17.91 -8.32 14.99
C LEU A 235 18.98 -8.91 14.09
N PHE A 236 18.58 -9.45 12.95
CA PHE A 236 19.48 -9.83 11.89
C PHE A 236 19.12 -9.06 10.62
N VAL A 237 20.08 -8.38 10.01
CA VAL A 237 19.84 -7.43 8.93
C VAL A 237 20.65 -7.85 7.71
N ARG A 238 20.02 -7.82 6.54
CA ARG A 238 20.67 -8.10 5.26
C ARG A 238 20.19 -7.13 4.19
N LEU A 239 21.15 -6.48 3.52
CA LEU A 239 20.87 -5.66 2.35
C LEU A 239 20.90 -6.55 1.10
N ASN A 240 19.75 -6.67 0.43
CA ASN A 240 19.63 -7.51 -0.77
C ASN A 240 19.96 -6.76 -2.05
N GLU A 241 20.44 -7.49 -3.06
CA GLU A 241 20.77 -7.00 -4.41
C GLU A 241 19.58 -6.32 -5.14
N TYR A 242 18.35 -6.64 -4.74
CA TYR A 242 17.13 -6.07 -5.32
C TYR A 242 16.72 -4.73 -4.70
N GLY A 243 17.51 -4.17 -3.76
CA GLY A 243 17.23 -2.89 -3.11
C GLY A 243 16.19 -2.96 -2.00
N THR A 244 16.19 -4.08 -1.24
CA THR A 244 15.38 -4.25 -0.04
C THR A 244 16.28 -4.47 1.18
N LEU A 245 15.89 -3.93 2.33
CA LEU A 245 16.52 -4.22 3.62
C LEU A 245 15.67 -5.27 4.34
N ASP A 246 16.20 -6.49 4.45
CA ASP A 246 15.57 -7.55 5.24
C ASP A 246 16.02 -7.41 6.70
N VAL A 247 15.08 -7.19 7.61
CA VAL A 247 15.30 -7.16 9.07
C VAL A 247 14.55 -8.33 9.68
N TYR A 248 15.26 -9.25 10.31
CA TYR A 248 14.69 -10.41 10.98
C TYR A 248 14.72 -10.18 12.50
N CYS A 249 13.56 -10.33 13.15
CA CYS A 249 13.46 -10.39 14.61
C CYS A 249 13.58 -11.86 15.03
N GLU A 250 14.69 -12.23 15.65
CA GLU A 250 15.00 -13.60 16.08
C GLU A 250 14.78 -13.73 17.58
N SER A 251 13.85 -14.59 17.99
CA SER A 251 13.58 -14.81 19.42
C SER A 251 14.82 -15.38 20.12
N ARG A 252 15.26 -14.75 21.22
CA ARG A 252 16.39 -15.26 22.03
C ARG A 252 16.06 -16.55 22.79
N ASN A 253 14.77 -16.83 23.00
CA ASN A 253 14.32 -17.91 23.87
C ASN A 253 13.73 -19.12 23.13
N THR A 254 13.52 -19.02 21.81
CA THR A 254 12.78 -20.01 21.01
C THR A 254 13.27 -19.99 19.56
N THR A 255 12.81 -20.92 18.72
CA THR A 255 13.17 -20.99 17.30
C THR A 255 12.41 -19.99 16.41
N HIS A 256 11.56 -19.12 16.97
CA HIS A 256 10.76 -18.19 16.18
C HIS A 256 11.63 -17.09 15.56
N ARG A 257 11.35 -16.80 14.28
CA ARG A 257 12.02 -15.78 13.49
C ARG A 257 10.99 -15.06 12.62
N TRP A 258 10.89 -13.75 12.73
CA TRP A 258 9.95 -12.94 11.94
C TRP A 258 10.72 -12.03 10.97
N LYS A 259 10.35 -12.06 9.69
CA LYS A 259 11.01 -11.25 8.66
C LYS A 259 10.22 -9.97 8.39
N LEU A 260 10.90 -8.83 8.37
CA LEU A 260 10.42 -7.51 7.97
C LEU A 260 11.23 -7.06 6.75
N ALA A 261 10.61 -6.99 5.57
CA ALA A 261 11.29 -6.64 4.32
C ALA A 261 10.92 -5.23 3.87
N PHE A 262 11.84 -4.27 4.03
CA PHE A 262 11.60 -2.88 3.67
C PHE A 262 12.08 -2.58 2.24
N GLN A 263 11.22 -1.96 1.43
CA GLN A 263 11.61 -1.48 0.10
C GLN A 263 12.37 -0.16 0.22
N LEU A 264 13.55 -0.07 -0.38
CA LEU A 264 14.42 1.12 -0.32
C LEU A 264 14.28 2.02 -1.56
N ARG A 265 13.63 1.53 -2.63
CA ARG A 265 13.40 2.25 -3.88
C ARG A 265 12.20 3.19 -3.72
N GLY A 266 12.41 4.49 -3.94
CA GLY A 266 11.42 5.56 -3.71
C GLY A 266 11.85 6.58 -2.64
N ALA A 267 12.97 6.33 -1.95
CA ALA A 267 13.51 7.22 -0.92
C ALA A 267 14.35 8.37 -1.50
N THR A 268 13.74 9.36 -2.12
CA THR A 268 14.40 10.63 -2.48
C THR A 268 13.88 11.76 -1.59
N GLU A 269 14.77 12.64 -1.09
CA GLU A 269 14.42 13.77 -0.20
C GLU A 269 13.37 14.72 -0.82
N ASP A 270 13.22 14.71 -2.14
CA ASP A 270 12.31 15.57 -2.93
C ASP A 270 11.06 14.87 -3.46
N ALA A 271 10.83 13.60 -3.14
CA ALA A 271 9.53 12.99 -3.41
C ALA A 271 8.52 13.57 -2.40
N PRO A 272 7.37 14.13 -2.85
CA PRO A 272 6.27 14.39 -1.93
C PRO A 272 6.00 13.13 -1.13
N THR A 273 5.51 13.28 0.10
CA THR A 273 4.99 12.22 0.96
C THR A 273 3.73 11.57 0.34
N GLU A 274 3.74 11.28 -0.96
CA GLU A 274 2.96 10.21 -1.51
C GLU A 274 3.62 8.93 -1.01
N THR A 275 3.02 8.37 0.03
CA THR A 275 3.13 6.95 0.32
C THR A 275 3.03 6.22 -1.02
N PRO A 276 4.09 5.50 -1.46
CA PRO A 276 3.98 4.67 -2.64
C PRO A 276 2.72 3.82 -2.47
N LYS A 277 1.80 3.90 -3.43
CA LYS A 277 0.56 3.11 -3.49
C LYS A 277 0.81 1.60 -3.59
N ASP A 278 2.09 1.20 -3.61
CA ASP A 278 2.60 -0.16 -3.66
C ASP A 278 3.41 -0.55 -2.41
N ALA A 279 3.10 0.01 -1.23
CA ALA A 279 3.50 -0.62 0.03
C ALA A 279 2.68 -1.91 0.22
N THR A 280 3.08 -2.94 -0.53
CA THR A 280 2.69 -4.34 -0.37
C THR A 280 2.70 -4.70 1.11
N VAL A 281 1.50 -4.83 1.69
CA VAL A 281 1.25 -5.81 2.73
C VAL A 281 1.66 -7.14 2.14
N ILE A 282 2.71 -7.78 2.68
CA ILE A 282 2.95 -9.22 2.89
C ILE A 282 4.35 -9.26 3.54
N ASP A 283 4.54 -9.77 4.76
CA ASP A 283 4.51 -11.20 5.00
C ASP A 283 4.14 -11.50 6.46
N ARG A 284 3.05 -12.23 6.65
CA ARG A 284 2.98 -13.15 7.78
C ARG A 284 3.57 -14.42 7.23
N THR A 285 4.80 -14.74 7.59
CA THR A 285 5.38 -16.00 7.16
C THR A 285 4.63 -17.10 7.91
N ILE A 286 3.69 -17.75 7.22
CA ILE A 286 3.16 -19.02 7.67
C ILE A 286 4.32 -20.00 7.55
N ASP A 287 4.59 -20.74 8.63
CA ASP A 287 5.59 -21.79 8.62
C ASP A 287 5.38 -22.73 7.41
N GLU A 288 6.46 -23.08 6.73
CA GLU A 288 6.44 -23.88 5.51
C GLU A 288 5.77 -25.24 5.76
N THR A 289 5.91 -25.78 6.97
CA THR A 289 5.21 -27.00 7.43
C THR A 289 3.68 -26.83 7.39
N ASN A 290 3.16 -25.75 7.97
CA ASN A 290 1.72 -25.47 8.00
C ASN A 290 1.17 -25.18 6.60
N MET A 291 1.98 -24.57 5.74
CA MET A 291 1.62 -24.32 4.35
C MET A 291 1.48 -25.62 3.56
N GLN A 292 2.43 -26.55 3.73
CA GLN A 292 2.38 -27.88 3.10
C GLN A 292 1.19 -28.70 3.62
N GLU A 293 0.95 -28.70 4.93
CA GLU A 293 -0.21 -29.37 5.53
C GLU A 293 -1.52 -28.82 4.97
N ALA A 294 -1.65 -27.50 4.84
CA ALA A 294 -2.82 -26.85 4.27
C ALA A 294 -3.05 -27.22 2.79
N ALA A 295 -1.99 -27.30 1.99
CA ALA A 295 -2.06 -27.79 0.62
C ALA A 295 -2.58 -29.24 0.55
N ASP A 296 -2.07 -30.11 1.43
CA ASP A 296 -2.49 -31.50 1.49
C ASP A 296 -3.93 -31.69 1.99
N LEU A 297 -4.41 -30.80 2.87
CA LEU A 297 -5.82 -30.77 3.27
C LEU A 297 -6.73 -30.47 2.08
N ILE A 298 -6.36 -29.53 1.20
CA ILE A 298 -7.13 -29.22 -0.01
C ILE A 298 -7.15 -30.44 -0.94
N ARG A 299 -5.99 -31.08 -1.17
CA ARG A 299 -5.93 -32.30 -2.00
C ARG A 299 -6.81 -33.41 -1.42
N LYS A 300 -6.70 -33.70 -0.12
CA LYS A 300 -7.52 -34.71 0.55
C LYS A 300 -9.02 -34.42 0.43
N ALA A 301 -9.43 -33.16 0.59
CA ALA A 301 -10.84 -32.78 0.50
C ALA A 301 -11.47 -33.04 -0.88
N PHE A 302 -10.69 -32.97 -1.98
CA PHE A 302 -11.21 -33.11 -3.34
C PHE A 302 -10.84 -34.41 -4.06
N ASP A 303 -9.75 -35.08 -3.66
CA ASP A 303 -9.24 -36.30 -4.32
C ASP A 303 -9.42 -37.59 -3.51
N SER A 304 -9.72 -37.53 -2.21
CA SER A 304 -9.83 -38.72 -1.36
C SER A 304 -11.26 -38.97 -0.86
N ASP A 305 -11.62 -40.24 -0.69
CA ASP A 305 -12.88 -40.66 -0.03
C ASP A 305 -12.78 -40.57 1.51
N ASN A 306 -12.06 -39.56 2.02
CA ASN A 306 -11.87 -39.36 3.45
C ASN A 306 -13.13 -38.78 4.08
N THR A 307 -13.60 -39.39 5.17
CA THR A 307 -14.82 -38.96 5.87
C THR A 307 -14.60 -37.80 6.84
N ASP A 308 -13.37 -37.57 7.33
CA ASP A 308 -13.03 -36.46 8.24
C ASP A 308 -12.60 -35.17 7.50
N ILE A 309 -12.04 -35.29 6.30
CA ILE A 309 -11.62 -34.12 5.50
C ILE A 309 -12.50 -34.06 4.26
N THR A 310 -13.48 -33.15 4.28
CA THR A 310 -14.49 -33.02 3.24
C THR A 310 -14.48 -31.60 2.65
N PRO A 311 -15.04 -31.40 1.45
CA PRO A 311 -15.19 -30.06 0.90
C PRO A 311 -15.91 -29.10 1.87
N ASP A 312 -16.90 -29.59 2.64
CA ASP A 312 -17.73 -28.73 3.49
C ASP A 312 -16.96 -28.17 4.71
N ASN A 313 -16.02 -28.94 5.26
CA ASN A 313 -15.28 -28.55 6.47
C ASN A 313 -13.86 -27.99 6.19
N ILE A 314 -13.42 -27.98 4.92
CA ILE A 314 -12.06 -27.59 4.55
C ILE A 314 -11.65 -26.20 5.05
N THR A 315 -12.53 -25.20 4.98
CA THR A 315 -12.20 -23.84 5.45
C THR A 315 -11.88 -23.85 6.94
N LYS A 316 -12.67 -24.58 7.73
CA LYS A 316 -12.47 -24.69 9.18
C LYS A 316 -11.18 -25.44 9.50
N LYS A 317 -10.85 -26.51 8.75
CA LYS A 317 -9.60 -27.24 8.92
C LYS A 317 -8.40 -26.34 8.59
N LEU A 318 -8.47 -25.55 7.52
CA LEU A 318 -7.43 -24.57 7.17
C LEU A 318 -7.27 -23.47 8.24
N GLU A 319 -8.37 -22.93 8.79
CA GLU A 319 -8.31 -21.97 9.89
C GLU A 319 -7.67 -22.57 11.15
N GLN A 320 -7.91 -23.86 11.42
CA GLN A 320 -7.28 -24.60 12.51
C GLN A 320 -5.78 -24.83 12.27
N THR A 321 -5.37 -25.18 11.04
CA THR A 321 -3.96 -25.36 10.67
C THR A 321 -3.18 -24.06 10.78
N PHE A 322 -3.74 -22.95 10.28
CA PHE A 322 -3.07 -21.65 10.35
C PHE A 322 -3.23 -20.95 11.69
N VAL A 323 -4.18 -21.38 12.53
CA VAL A 323 -4.59 -20.69 13.77
C VAL A 323 -4.95 -19.22 13.48
N LEU A 324 -5.57 -18.99 12.32
CA LEU A 324 -5.93 -17.68 11.80
C LEU A 324 -7.33 -17.73 11.19
N ASP A 325 -8.13 -16.70 11.46
CA ASP A 325 -9.36 -16.46 10.71
C ASP A 325 -9.02 -16.29 9.22
N ARG A 326 -9.86 -16.85 8.35
CA ARG A 326 -9.66 -16.83 6.89
C ARG A 326 -9.51 -15.44 6.29
N THR A 327 -10.13 -14.42 6.89
CA THR A 327 -10.02 -13.02 6.42
C THR A 327 -8.61 -12.47 6.63
N MET A 328 -7.85 -13.08 7.53
CA MET A 328 -6.52 -12.66 7.94
C MET A 328 -5.39 -13.48 7.29
N TRP A 329 -5.71 -14.37 6.34
CA TRP A 329 -4.69 -15.14 5.61
C TRP A 329 -3.86 -14.22 4.69
N PRO A 330 -2.52 -14.32 4.70
CA PRO A 330 -1.63 -13.56 3.82
C PRO A 330 -1.94 -13.76 2.34
N LEU A 331 -1.63 -12.74 1.52
CA LEU A 331 -1.82 -12.84 0.07
C LEU A 331 -1.07 -14.04 -0.51
N LEU A 332 0.20 -14.23 -0.14
CA LEU A 332 1.00 -15.34 -0.64
C LEU A 332 0.37 -16.70 -0.28
N THR A 333 -0.08 -16.87 0.95
CA THR A 333 -0.80 -18.08 1.40
C THR A 333 -2.02 -18.36 0.53
N ILE A 334 -2.89 -17.37 0.34
CA ILE A 334 -4.12 -17.60 -0.45
C ILE A 334 -3.81 -17.88 -1.92
N ARG A 335 -2.73 -17.31 -2.48
CA ARG A 335 -2.29 -17.59 -3.84
C ARG A 335 -1.70 -19.00 -3.99
N THR A 336 -0.86 -19.44 -3.06
CA THR A 336 -0.30 -20.80 -3.11
C THR A 336 -1.41 -21.86 -2.96
N LEU A 337 -2.38 -21.65 -2.06
CA LEU A 337 -3.54 -22.54 -1.96
C LEU A 337 -4.43 -22.49 -3.20
N TRP A 338 -4.53 -21.35 -3.88
CA TRP A 338 -5.27 -21.24 -5.13
C TRP A 338 -4.64 -22.09 -6.23
N ASP A 339 -3.31 -22.08 -6.35
CA ASP A 339 -2.59 -22.87 -7.35
C ASP A 339 -2.87 -24.38 -7.15
N VAL A 340 -2.82 -24.85 -5.90
CA VAL A 340 -3.18 -26.24 -5.54
C VAL A 340 -4.64 -26.55 -5.89
N LEU A 341 -5.58 -25.64 -5.58
CA LEU A 341 -6.99 -25.84 -5.91
C LEU A 341 -7.23 -25.91 -7.43
N MET A 342 -6.44 -25.19 -8.22
CA MET A 342 -6.59 -25.11 -9.68
C MET A 342 -6.10 -26.39 -10.39
N GLU A 343 -5.14 -27.12 -9.81
CA GLU A 343 -4.78 -28.48 -10.23
C GLU A 343 -5.99 -29.43 -10.14
N LEU A 344 -6.83 -29.22 -9.13
CA LEU A 344 -8.02 -30.03 -8.82
C LEU A 344 -9.29 -29.58 -9.55
N ARG A 345 -9.19 -28.66 -10.52
CA ARG A 345 -10.36 -28.09 -11.23
C ARG A 345 -11.31 -29.12 -11.85
N HIS A 346 -10.80 -30.29 -12.24
CA HIS A 346 -11.59 -31.36 -12.85
C HIS A 346 -12.52 -32.04 -11.81
N ARG A 347 -12.13 -32.08 -10.53
CA ARG A 347 -12.92 -32.66 -9.43
C ARG A 347 -14.19 -31.87 -9.12
N ARG A 348 -14.24 -30.58 -9.46
CA ARG A 348 -15.46 -29.77 -9.34
C ARG A 348 -16.65 -30.42 -10.06
N LEU A 349 -16.39 -31.16 -11.13
CA LEU A 349 -17.42 -31.72 -12.00
C LEU A 349 -18.06 -33.02 -11.46
N ALA A 350 -17.62 -33.52 -10.29
CA ALA A 350 -18.09 -34.79 -9.75
C ALA A 350 -19.53 -34.72 -9.23
N THR A 351 -19.84 -33.74 -8.38
CA THR A 351 -21.17 -33.57 -7.77
C THR A 351 -21.48 -32.08 -7.57
N PRO A 352 -22.76 -31.68 -7.44
CA PRO A 352 -23.12 -30.29 -7.15
C PRO A 352 -22.39 -29.72 -5.92
N ARG A 353 -22.23 -30.56 -4.89
CA ARG A 353 -21.51 -30.21 -3.66
C ARG A 353 -20.05 -29.82 -3.93
N TYR A 354 -19.35 -30.60 -4.75
CA TYR A 354 -17.95 -30.34 -5.10
C TYR A 354 -17.84 -29.07 -5.95
N GLU A 355 -18.75 -28.87 -6.91
CA GLU A 355 -18.75 -27.67 -7.74
C GLU A 355 -18.97 -26.41 -6.91
N ALA A 356 -20.01 -26.40 -6.06
CA ALA A 356 -20.30 -25.25 -5.19
C ALA A 356 -19.13 -24.90 -4.27
N ARG A 357 -18.51 -25.90 -3.63
CA ARG A 357 -17.38 -25.66 -2.73
C ARG A 357 -16.12 -25.21 -3.47
N TRP A 358 -15.83 -25.81 -4.62
CA TRP A 358 -14.69 -25.42 -5.44
C TRP A 358 -14.82 -23.96 -5.89
N LEU A 359 -16.00 -23.55 -6.38
CA LEU A 359 -16.29 -22.16 -6.77
C LEU A 359 -16.13 -21.20 -5.58
N ASN A 360 -16.64 -21.56 -4.40
CA ASN A 360 -16.48 -20.73 -3.21
C ASN A 360 -15.00 -20.49 -2.86
N LEU A 361 -14.19 -21.56 -2.83
CA LEU A 361 -12.76 -21.48 -2.52
C LEU A 361 -11.97 -20.75 -3.61
N ALA A 362 -12.23 -21.02 -4.88
CA ALA A 362 -11.52 -20.39 -5.99
C ALA A 362 -11.71 -18.87 -5.96
N GLY A 363 -12.94 -18.40 -5.76
CA GLY A 363 -13.21 -16.97 -5.62
C GLY A 363 -12.63 -16.38 -4.32
N PHE A 364 -12.62 -17.13 -3.23
CA PHE A 364 -12.02 -16.69 -1.98
C PHE A 364 -10.51 -16.53 -2.09
N LEU A 365 -9.81 -17.57 -2.56
CA LEU A 365 -8.35 -17.63 -2.58
C LEU A 365 -7.72 -16.70 -3.63
N LEU A 366 -8.47 -16.35 -4.69
CA LEU A 366 -7.99 -15.41 -5.72
C LEU A 366 -8.41 -13.96 -5.49
N ARG A 367 -9.19 -13.63 -4.46
CA ARG A 367 -9.64 -12.24 -4.21
C ARG A 367 -8.44 -11.27 -4.05
N PRO A 368 -8.54 -10.00 -4.47
CA PRO A 368 -9.57 -9.41 -5.34
C PRO A 368 -9.39 -9.71 -6.85
N GLY A 369 -8.42 -10.56 -7.20
CA GLY A 369 -8.02 -10.89 -8.58
C GLY A 369 -6.72 -10.22 -9.01
N PHE A 370 -6.09 -9.43 -8.13
CA PHE A 370 -4.82 -8.75 -8.35
C PHE A 370 -4.05 -8.59 -7.03
N GLY A 371 -2.84 -8.03 -7.09
CA GLY A 371 -1.98 -7.75 -5.94
C GLY A 371 -0.74 -8.64 -5.86
N HIS A 372 -0.71 -9.77 -6.58
CA HIS A 372 0.47 -10.61 -6.74
C HIS A 372 0.92 -10.63 -8.21
N ALA A 373 2.23 -10.69 -8.46
CA ALA A 373 2.84 -10.57 -9.80
C ALA A 373 2.28 -11.55 -10.85
N VAL A 374 1.80 -12.71 -10.40
CA VAL A 374 1.28 -13.80 -11.26
C VAL A 374 -0.26 -13.78 -11.40
N ASP A 375 -0.95 -12.83 -10.77
CA ASP A 375 -2.42 -12.85 -10.73
C ASP A 375 -3.08 -12.68 -12.11
N GLU A 376 -2.46 -11.94 -13.04
CA GLU A 376 -2.97 -11.86 -14.42
C GLU A 376 -3.04 -13.24 -15.08
N HIS A 377 -2.03 -14.09 -14.86
CA HIS A 377 -2.04 -15.46 -15.35
C HIS A 377 -3.15 -16.29 -14.67
N ARG A 378 -3.29 -16.21 -13.35
CA ARG A 378 -4.32 -16.93 -12.60
C ARG A 378 -5.74 -16.55 -13.05
N ILE A 379 -5.98 -15.25 -13.30
CA ILE A 379 -7.25 -14.77 -13.84
C ILE A 379 -7.50 -15.32 -15.25
N ARG A 380 -6.49 -15.37 -16.12
CA ARG A 380 -6.63 -15.99 -17.45
C ARG A 380 -6.98 -17.47 -17.36
N GLU A 381 -6.35 -18.23 -16.47
CA GLU A 381 -6.67 -19.63 -16.24
C GLU A 381 -8.10 -19.80 -15.68
N LEU A 382 -8.50 -18.97 -14.72
CA LEU A 382 -9.87 -18.96 -14.18
C LEU A 382 -10.90 -18.60 -15.25
N TRP A 383 -10.58 -17.67 -16.15
CA TRP A 383 -11.48 -17.23 -17.21
C TRP A 383 -11.80 -18.33 -18.23
N LYS A 384 -10.90 -19.32 -18.43
CA LYS A 384 -11.21 -20.49 -19.26
C LYS A 384 -12.43 -21.26 -18.73
N ILE A 385 -12.59 -21.32 -17.41
CA ILE A 385 -13.75 -21.96 -16.75
C ILE A 385 -15.04 -21.15 -17.00
N TYR A 386 -14.95 -19.83 -17.21
CA TYR A 386 -16.12 -19.01 -17.56
C TYR A 386 -16.80 -19.48 -18.84
N ALA A 387 -16.01 -19.88 -19.84
CA ALA A 387 -16.52 -20.36 -21.12
C ALA A 387 -17.30 -21.68 -20.97
N ASP A 388 -16.81 -22.60 -20.12
CA ASP A 388 -17.46 -23.87 -19.83
C ASP A 388 -18.75 -23.71 -19.00
N GLY A 389 -18.78 -22.70 -18.13
CA GLY A 389 -19.87 -22.49 -17.17
C GLY A 389 -19.89 -23.51 -16.02
N ILE A 390 -21.01 -23.51 -15.29
CA ILE A 390 -21.29 -24.49 -14.23
C ILE A 390 -21.94 -25.75 -14.82
N ARG A 391 -21.50 -26.91 -14.36
CA ARG A 391 -22.05 -28.21 -14.78
C ARG A 391 -23.44 -28.42 -14.18
N PHE A 392 -23.62 -28.08 -12.91
CA PHE A 392 -24.86 -28.33 -12.16
C PHE A 392 -25.75 -27.07 -12.12
N ALA A 393 -26.09 -26.51 -13.29
CA ALA A 393 -26.86 -25.27 -13.38
C ALA A 393 -28.26 -25.29 -12.74
N ARG A 394 -28.83 -26.48 -12.51
CA ARG A 394 -30.11 -26.66 -11.80
C ARG A 394 -29.97 -26.46 -10.29
N ASP A 395 -28.78 -26.66 -9.74
CA ASP A 395 -28.49 -26.46 -8.32
C ASP A 395 -28.37 -24.97 -7.97
N GLY A 396 -29.12 -24.53 -6.96
CA GLY A 396 -29.15 -23.13 -6.56
C GLY A 396 -27.85 -22.66 -5.90
N GLN A 397 -27.18 -23.53 -5.15
CA GLN A 397 -25.92 -23.19 -4.48
C GLN A 397 -24.79 -23.04 -5.51
N CYS A 398 -24.73 -23.93 -6.52
CA CYS A 398 -23.76 -23.79 -7.61
C CYS A 398 -23.92 -22.46 -8.36
N ARG A 399 -25.17 -22.05 -8.65
CA ARG A 399 -25.44 -20.75 -9.27
C ARG A 399 -25.03 -19.59 -8.37
N LEU A 400 -25.36 -19.64 -7.08
CA LEU A 400 -25.01 -18.58 -6.14
C LEU A 400 -23.48 -18.43 -6.02
N GLU A 401 -22.76 -19.52 -5.80
CA GLU A 401 -21.30 -19.51 -5.66
C GLU A 401 -20.58 -19.11 -6.95
N TRP A 402 -21.17 -19.39 -8.11
CA TRP A 402 -20.68 -18.88 -9.39
C TRP A 402 -20.64 -17.35 -9.42
N TRP A 403 -21.73 -16.69 -9.02
CA TRP A 403 -21.78 -15.23 -9.00
C TRP A 403 -20.90 -14.62 -7.91
N ILE A 404 -20.82 -15.27 -6.74
CA ILE A 404 -19.91 -14.88 -5.64
C ILE A 404 -18.45 -14.94 -6.11
N LEU A 405 -18.06 -15.99 -6.83
CA LEU A 405 -16.71 -16.13 -7.37
C LEU A 405 -16.35 -14.93 -8.26
N TRP A 406 -17.19 -14.64 -9.25
CA TRP A 406 -16.90 -13.55 -10.19
C TRP A 406 -16.93 -12.18 -9.52
N ARG A 407 -17.76 -11.99 -8.49
CA ARG A 407 -17.77 -10.75 -7.72
C ARG A 407 -16.45 -10.55 -6.98
N ARG A 408 -15.96 -11.61 -6.31
CA ARG A 408 -14.73 -11.56 -5.51
C ARG A 408 -13.49 -11.29 -6.34
N VAL A 409 -13.46 -11.71 -7.60
CA VAL A 409 -12.29 -11.55 -8.49
C VAL A 409 -12.48 -10.46 -9.54
N ALA A 410 -13.57 -9.68 -9.46
CA ALA A 410 -13.91 -8.66 -10.46
C ALA A 410 -12.79 -7.64 -10.69
N GLY A 411 -12.00 -7.35 -9.64
CA GLY A 411 -10.87 -6.43 -9.70
C GLY A 411 -9.76 -6.88 -10.66
N GLY A 412 -9.54 -8.19 -10.79
CA GLY A 412 -8.55 -8.75 -11.71
C GLY A 412 -9.00 -8.85 -13.16
N LEU A 413 -10.29 -8.62 -13.44
CA LEU A 413 -10.85 -8.77 -14.79
C LEU A 413 -10.61 -7.52 -15.62
N SER A 414 -10.24 -7.72 -16.88
CA SER A 414 -10.17 -6.64 -17.87
C SER A 414 -11.55 -6.00 -18.09
N GLY A 415 -11.58 -4.77 -18.61
CA GLY A 415 -12.84 -4.07 -18.91
C GLY A 415 -13.75 -4.87 -19.86
N LEU A 416 -13.15 -5.53 -20.86
CA LEU A 416 -13.88 -6.40 -21.79
C LEU A 416 -14.53 -7.59 -21.09
N HIS A 417 -13.82 -8.24 -20.16
CA HIS A 417 -14.38 -9.36 -19.37
C HIS A 417 -15.49 -8.89 -18.42
N GLN A 418 -15.34 -7.72 -17.80
CA GLN A 418 -16.39 -7.12 -16.97
C GLN A 418 -17.65 -6.79 -17.80
N ASP A 419 -17.49 -6.24 -19.01
CA ASP A 419 -18.61 -6.00 -19.93
C ASP A 419 -19.32 -7.31 -20.34
N MET A 420 -18.57 -8.38 -20.62
CA MET A 420 -19.14 -9.69 -20.94
C MET A 420 -19.97 -10.25 -19.78
N LEU A 421 -19.44 -10.17 -18.54
CA LEU A 421 -20.17 -10.55 -17.33
C LEU A 421 -21.44 -9.73 -17.17
N PHE A 422 -21.35 -8.41 -17.30
CA PHE A 422 -22.49 -7.53 -17.16
C PHE A 422 -23.59 -7.85 -18.19
N LYS A 423 -23.23 -8.01 -19.48
CA LYS A 423 -24.19 -8.37 -20.53
C LYS A 423 -24.95 -9.66 -20.22
N LYS A 424 -24.30 -10.62 -19.55
CA LYS A 424 -24.93 -11.89 -19.14
C LYS A 424 -25.97 -11.69 -18.01
N ILE A 425 -25.66 -10.85 -17.02
CA ILE A 425 -26.51 -10.67 -15.84
C ILE A 425 -27.55 -9.55 -15.98
N ALA A 426 -27.30 -8.56 -16.84
CA ALA A 426 -28.14 -7.38 -16.99
C ALA A 426 -29.62 -7.68 -17.25
N PRO A 427 -30.02 -8.65 -18.10
CA PRO A 427 -31.43 -8.99 -18.32
C PRO A 427 -32.16 -9.48 -17.08
N SER A 428 -31.42 -9.99 -16.09
CA SER A 428 -31.97 -10.55 -14.85
C SER A 428 -32.18 -9.50 -13.76
N ILE A 429 -31.43 -8.38 -13.80
CA ILE A 429 -31.48 -7.33 -12.78
C ILE A 429 -32.12 -6.02 -13.30
N LEU A 430 -32.04 -5.74 -14.60
CA LEU A 430 -32.55 -4.51 -15.21
C LEU A 430 -33.84 -4.77 -15.98
N GLN A 431 -34.90 -4.06 -15.58
CA GLN A 431 -36.23 -4.20 -16.20
C GLN A 431 -36.24 -3.75 -17.67
N SER A 432 -35.49 -2.69 -17.98
CA SER A 432 -35.22 -2.16 -19.33
C SER A 432 -34.62 -3.20 -20.28
N ARG A 433 -33.93 -4.21 -19.74
CA ARG A 433 -33.18 -5.22 -20.51
C ARG A 433 -33.76 -6.62 -20.40
N LYS A 434 -34.98 -6.76 -19.86
CA LYS A 434 -35.64 -8.06 -19.66
C LYS A 434 -35.81 -8.82 -20.97
N LYS A 435 -35.50 -10.11 -20.94
CA LYS A 435 -35.87 -11.08 -21.99
C LYS A 435 -37.19 -11.77 -21.60
N LYS A 436 -38.04 -12.06 -22.60
CA LYS A 436 -39.36 -12.70 -22.40
C LYS A 436 -39.31 -14.08 -21.70
N GLU A 437 -38.16 -14.77 -21.74
CA GLU A 437 -37.98 -16.13 -21.23
C GLU A 437 -36.87 -16.22 -20.14
N ALA A 438 -36.74 -15.21 -19.29
CA ALA A 438 -35.73 -15.25 -18.22
C ALA A 438 -36.10 -16.31 -17.15
N ALA A 439 -35.13 -17.15 -16.79
CA ALA A 439 -35.28 -18.14 -15.72
C ALA A 439 -35.65 -17.47 -14.39
N ARG A 440 -36.52 -18.10 -13.61
CA ARG A 440 -36.97 -17.59 -12.31
C ARG A 440 -35.83 -17.74 -11.29
N LEU A 441 -35.13 -16.63 -11.03
CA LEU A 441 -34.04 -16.58 -10.04
C LEU A 441 -34.60 -16.55 -8.62
N GLN A 442 -33.85 -17.12 -7.68
CA GLN A 442 -34.16 -17.02 -6.25
C GLN A 442 -33.79 -15.62 -5.72
N GLY A 443 -34.44 -15.18 -4.64
CA GLY A 443 -34.21 -13.83 -4.08
C GLY A 443 -32.74 -13.57 -3.70
N ALA A 444 -32.07 -14.55 -3.08
CA ALA A 444 -30.66 -14.44 -2.73
C ALA A 444 -29.75 -14.33 -3.97
N GLU A 445 -30.08 -15.04 -5.05
CA GLU A 445 -29.34 -15.00 -6.31
C GLU A 445 -29.47 -13.62 -6.96
N VAL A 446 -30.66 -13.01 -6.96
CA VAL A 446 -30.86 -11.65 -7.50
C VAL A 446 -30.05 -10.61 -6.74
N VAL A 447 -29.99 -10.69 -5.41
CA VAL A 447 -29.17 -9.77 -4.61
C VAL A 447 -27.69 -9.91 -4.94
N GLU A 448 -27.21 -11.14 -5.12
CA GLU A 448 -25.81 -11.39 -5.50
C GLU A 448 -25.47 -10.85 -6.89
N LEU A 449 -26.41 -10.93 -7.85
CA LEU A 449 -26.22 -10.31 -9.18
C LEU A 449 -26.06 -8.79 -9.10
N TRP A 450 -26.79 -8.12 -8.21
CA TRP A 450 -26.61 -6.69 -7.95
C TRP A 450 -25.24 -6.38 -7.35
N MET A 451 -24.81 -7.18 -6.38
CA MET A 451 -23.48 -7.01 -5.78
C MET A 451 -22.37 -7.27 -6.80
N LEU A 452 -22.52 -8.28 -7.68
CA LEU A 452 -21.61 -8.53 -8.79
C LEU A 452 -21.56 -7.33 -9.73
N ALA A 453 -22.69 -6.83 -10.21
CA ALA A 453 -22.76 -5.68 -11.09
C ALA A 453 -22.07 -4.43 -10.48
N ALA A 454 -22.23 -4.23 -9.17
CA ALA A 454 -21.60 -3.13 -8.44
C ALA A 454 -20.07 -3.26 -8.31
N SER A 455 -19.54 -4.49 -8.38
CA SER A 455 -18.09 -4.74 -8.38
C SER A 455 -17.44 -4.61 -9.77
N LEU A 456 -18.22 -4.40 -10.84
CA LEU A 456 -17.71 -4.23 -12.20
C LEU A 456 -17.38 -2.75 -12.47
N GLU A 457 -16.28 -2.26 -11.92
CA GLU A 457 -15.94 -0.83 -11.95
C GLU A 457 -15.48 -0.30 -13.32
N HIS A 458 -15.19 -1.17 -14.30
CA HIS A 458 -14.82 -0.77 -15.66
C HIS A 458 -16.04 -0.52 -16.57
N LEU A 459 -17.26 -0.75 -16.07
CA LEU A 459 -18.48 -0.46 -16.84
C LEU A 459 -18.57 1.03 -17.17
N SER A 460 -19.15 1.32 -18.33
CA SER A 460 -19.33 2.71 -18.78
C SER A 460 -20.19 3.51 -17.82
N VAL A 461 -20.00 4.83 -17.83
CA VAL A 461 -20.79 5.77 -17.03
C VAL A 461 -22.30 5.58 -17.26
N GLN A 462 -22.76 5.39 -18.52
CA GLN A 462 -24.19 5.21 -18.79
C GLN A 462 -24.76 3.95 -18.10
N VAL A 463 -23.99 2.86 -18.08
CA VAL A 463 -24.39 1.63 -17.41
C VAL A 463 -24.46 1.82 -15.90
N LYS A 464 -23.48 2.50 -15.30
CA LYS A 464 -23.47 2.80 -13.87
C LYS A 464 -24.64 3.69 -13.46
N VAL A 465 -25.02 4.67 -14.29
CA VAL A 465 -26.20 5.50 -14.06
C VAL A 465 -27.47 4.64 -14.03
N GLU A 466 -27.65 3.76 -15.03
CA GLU A 466 -28.81 2.85 -15.09
C GLU A 466 -28.88 1.91 -13.87
N LEU A 467 -27.74 1.39 -13.42
CA LEU A 467 -27.64 0.56 -12.22
C LEU A 467 -28.05 1.35 -10.97
N GLY A 468 -27.53 2.56 -10.80
CA GLY A 468 -27.80 3.38 -9.61
C GLY A 468 -29.26 3.80 -9.51
N ASP A 469 -29.87 4.24 -10.61
CA ASP A 469 -31.29 4.63 -10.66
C ASP A 469 -32.23 3.49 -10.25
N GLN A 470 -31.88 2.26 -10.62
CA GLN A 470 -32.64 1.08 -10.26
C GLN A 470 -32.37 0.63 -8.81
N LEU A 471 -31.12 0.73 -8.34
CA LEU A 471 -30.75 0.42 -6.96
C LEU A 471 -31.46 1.32 -5.95
N ILE A 472 -31.63 2.62 -6.24
CA ILE A 472 -32.37 3.53 -5.36
C ILE A 472 -33.82 3.07 -5.16
N LYS A 473 -34.49 2.65 -6.24
CA LYS A 473 -35.85 2.11 -6.17
C LYS A 473 -35.91 0.84 -5.34
N LEU A 474 -34.88 -0.01 -5.42
CA LEU A 474 -34.80 -1.25 -4.63
C LEU A 474 -34.53 -0.96 -3.15
N ILE A 475 -33.65 -0.02 -2.83
CA ILE A 475 -33.37 0.45 -1.46
C ILE A 475 -34.65 0.96 -0.82
N GLY A 476 -35.45 1.76 -1.53
CA GLY A 476 -36.74 2.25 -1.04
C GLY A 476 -37.76 1.13 -0.81
N LYS A 477 -37.87 0.17 -1.74
CA LYS A 477 -38.81 -0.96 -1.62
C LYS A 477 -38.46 -1.95 -0.51
N ASP A 478 -37.16 -2.23 -0.31
CA ASP A 478 -36.66 -3.22 0.66
C ASP A 478 -36.10 -2.56 1.93
N LYS A 479 -36.69 -1.42 2.31
CA LYS A 479 -36.43 -0.70 3.58
C LYS A 479 -34.94 -0.56 3.92
N GLY A 480 -34.12 -0.18 2.95
CA GLY A 480 -32.69 0.00 3.16
C GLY A 480 -31.92 -1.31 3.34
N ASN A 481 -32.20 -2.34 2.52
CA ASN A 481 -31.41 -3.56 2.50
C ASN A 481 -29.91 -3.24 2.35
N ALA A 482 -29.10 -3.70 3.32
CA ALA A 482 -27.67 -3.41 3.42
C ALA A 482 -26.92 -3.75 2.12
N ARG A 483 -27.29 -4.83 1.42
CA ARG A 483 -26.62 -5.24 0.19
C ARG A 483 -26.94 -4.34 -0.99
N TYR A 484 -28.14 -3.77 -1.05
CA TYR A 484 -28.47 -2.75 -2.06
C TYR A 484 -27.82 -1.41 -1.75
N CYS A 485 -27.79 -1.00 -0.47
CA CYS A 485 -27.03 0.18 -0.03
C CYS A 485 -25.53 0.03 -0.39
N TRP A 486 -24.93 -1.11 -0.09
CA TRP A 486 -23.56 -1.44 -0.48
C TRP A 486 -23.35 -1.42 -2.00
N SER A 487 -24.30 -1.97 -2.77
CA SER A 487 -24.19 -1.99 -4.23
C SER A 487 -24.20 -0.57 -4.80
N LEU A 488 -25.09 0.31 -4.31
CA LEU A 488 -25.15 1.70 -4.76
C LEU A 488 -23.91 2.50 -4.31
N SER A 489 -23.39 2.24 -3.11
CA SER A 489 -22.19 2.90 -2.59
C SER A 489 -20.98 2.62 -3.46
N ARG A 490 -20.86 1.39 -3.99
CA ARG A 490 -19.82 0.98 -4.94
C ARG A 490 -20.02 1.57 -6.33
N VAL A 491 -21.23 1.50 -6.89
CA VAL A 491 -21.54 2.02 -8.23
C VAL A 491 -21.27 3.53 -8.32
N GLY A 492 -21.63 4.28 -7.28
CA GLY A 492 -21.48 5.73 -7.24
C GLY A 492 -20.24 6.22 -6.50
N ALA A 493 -19.30 5.34 -6.11
CA ALA A 493 -18.11 5.71 -5.35
C ALA A 493 -17.31 6.82 -6.06
N ARG A 494 -16.92 7.87 -5.33
CA ARG A 494 -16.08 8.95 -5.88
C ARG A 494 -14.63 8.52 -6.09
N GLN A 495 -14.20 7.53 -5.32
CA GLN A 495 -12.91 6.86 -5.45
C GLN A 495 -13.15 5.36 -5.67
N PRO A 496 -13.05 4.89 -6.93
CA PRO A 496 -13.15 3.46 -7.24
C PRO A 496 -12.06 2.66 -6.54
N PHE A 497 -12.28 1.37 -6.32
CA PHE A 497 -11.30 0.47 -5.71
C PHE A 497 -10.25 -0.02 -6.71
N HIS A 498 -10.68 -0.31 -7.94
CA HIS A 498 -9.81 -0.82 -9.00
C HIS A 498 -10.14 -0.23 -10.37
N GLY A 499 -11.33 0.35 -10.55
CA GLY A 499 -11.73 0.97 -11.80
C GLY A 499 -11.05 2.31 -12.05
N PRO A 500 -10.99 2.75 -13.32
CA PRO A 500 -10.37 4.01 -13.65
C PRO A 500 -11.25 5.19 -13.23
N VAL A 501 -10.62 6.27 -12.77
CA VAL A 501 -11.28 7.45 -12.19
C VAL A 501 -12.21 8.15 -13.20
N ASN A 502 -11.91 8.06 -14.50
CA ASN A 502 -12.74 8.62 -15.58
C ASN A 502 -14.06 7.85 -15.80
N MET A 503 -14.26 6.70 -15.17
CA MET A 503 -15.51 5.92 -15.22
C MET A 503 -16.42 6.18 -14.01
N VAL A 504 -16.12 7.18 -13.18
CA VAL A 504 -16.96 7.60 -12.06
C VAL A 504 -18.22 8.28 -12.58
N VAL A 505 -19.36 8.03 -11.93
CA VAL A 505 -20.65 8.66 -12.28
C VAL A 505 -20.58 10.18 -12.06
N PRO A 506 -21.06 11.02 -13.00
CA PRO A 506 -21.07 12.48 -12.87
C PRO A 506 -21.68 12.98 -11.56
N LYS A 507 -21.15 14.08 -11.02
CA LYS A 507 -21.57 14.61 -9.72
C LYS A 507 -23.05 15.02 -9.71
N GLU A 508 -23.59 15.50 -10.83
CA GLU A 508 -24.98 15.95 -10.95
C GLU A 508 -25.95 14.78 -10.72
N THR A 509 -25.66 13.63 -11.32
CA THR A 509 -26.45 12.40 -11.13
C THR A 509 -26.36 11.94 -9.68
N VAL A 510 -25.15 11.92 -9.11
CA VAL A 510 -24.96 11.48 -7.72
C VAL A 510 -25.63 12.41 -6.72
N GLN A 511 -25.65 13.72 -6.96
CA GLN A 511 -26.43 14.67 -6.15
C GLN A 511 -27.93 14.34 -6.20
N GLY A 512 -28.45 13.95 -7.36
CA GLY A 512 -29.81 13.46 -7.50
C GLY A 512 -30.08 12.18 -6.68
N TRP A 513 -29.11 11.26 -6.64
CA TRP A 513 -29.18 10.04 -5.84
C TRP A 513 -29.14 10.34 -4.33
N VAL A 514 -28.22 11.21 -3.90
CA VAL A 514 -28.09 11.64 -2.50
C VAL A 514 -29.39 12.21 -1.98
N ARG A 515 -30.05 13.11 -2.73
CA ARG A 515 -31.35 13.67 -2.34
C ARG A 515 -32.43 12.61 -2.15
N GLN A 516 -32.47 11.60 -3.03
CA GLN A 516 -33.43 10.50 -2.91
C GLN A 516 -33.13 9.58 -1.72
N VAL A 517 -31.85 9.34 -1.41
CA VAL A 517 -31.41 8.54 -0.25
C VAL A 517 -31.64 9.30 1.07
N MET A 518 -31.56 10.63 1.03
CA MET A 518 -31.86 11.51 2.16
C MET A 518 -33.38 11.67 2.40
N ALA A 519 -34.25 11.50 1.40
CA ALA A 519 -35.67 11.77 1.57
C ALA A 519 -36.41 10.91 2.63
N PRO A 520 -36.24 9.57 2.69
CA PRO A 520 -36.95 8.72 3.66
C PRO A 520 -36.27 8.68 5.03
N ASP A 521 -36.95 8.14 6.03
CA ASP A 521 -36.33 7.74 7.30
C ASP A 521 -35.30 6.63 7.10
N TRP A 522 -34.30 6.58 7.98
CA TRP A 522 -33.23 5.58 7.93
C TRP A 522 -33.48 4.46 8.92
N PRO A 523 -34.13 3.35 8.53
CA PRO A 523 -34.33 2.20 9.42
C PRO A 523 -33.00 1.52 9.80
N LYS A 524 -31.96 1.69 8.98
CA LYS A 524 -30.60 1.17 9.22
C LYS A 524 -29.56 2.29 9.03
N PRO A 525 -29.46 3.24 9.99
CA PRO A 525 -28.66 4.46 9.83
C PRO A 525 -27.21 4.23 9.37
N HIS A 526 -26.53 3.20 9.87
CA HIS A 526 -25.16 2.89 9.45
C HIS A 526 -25.03 2.54 7.96
N GLU A 527 -26.01 1.84 7.37
CA GLU A 527 -25.99 1.46 5.96
C GLU A 527 -26.16 2.70 5.06
N PHE A 528 -27.04 3.61 5.46
CA PHE A 528 -27.26 4.88 4.77
C PHE A 528 -26.06 5.82 4.94
N ALA A 529 -25.48 5.89 6.14
CA ALA A 529 -24.27 6.67 6.40
C ALA A 529 -23.10 6.19 5.53
N ASN A 530 -22.85 4.88 5.48
CA ASN A 530 -21.81 4.30 4.63
C ASN A 530 -22.07 4.58 3.14
N LEU A 531 -23.32 4.36 2.68
CA LEU A 531 -23.74 4.66 1.32
C LEU A 531 -23.44 6.12 0.95
N LEU A 532 -23.93 7.07 1.75
CA LEU A 532 -23.74 8.49 1.50
C LEU A 532 -22.26 8.87 1.52
N THR A 533 -21.50 8.39 2.51
CA THR A 533 -20.05 8.64 2.61
C THR A 533 -19.33 8.28 1.31
N GLN A 534 -19.59 7.10 0.73
CA GLN A 534 -18.94 6.69 -0.51
C GLN A 534 -19.41 7.49 -1.74
N LEU A 535 -20.68 7.90 -1.78
CA LEU A 535 -21.24 8.72 -2.85
C LEU A 535 -20.69 10.15 -2.86
N ILE A 536 -20.38 10.73 -1.69
CA ILE A 536 -20.01 12.14 -1.57
C ILE A 536 -18.65 12.39 -0.92
N ARG A 537 -17.82 11.34 -0.82
CA ARG A 537 -16.44 11.43 -0.32
C ARG A 537 -15.70 12.55 -1.04
N LYS A 538 -14.98 13.36 -0.28
CA LYS A 538 -14.15 14.44 -0.83
C LYS A 538 -12.86 13.86 -1.39
N THR A 539 -12.63 14.11 -2.68
CA THR A 539 -11.47 13.59 -3.40
C THR A 539 -10.41 14.66 -3.69
N GLY A 540 -10.74 15.93 -3.51
CA GLY A 540 -9.88 17.06 -3.87
C GLY A 540 -9.99 17.44 -5.36
N ASP A 541 -10.83 16.73 -6.11
CA ASP A 541 -11.09 16.96 -7.53
C ASP A 541 -12.50 17.56 -7.71
N ARG A 542 -12.54 18.83 -8.12
CA ARG A 542 -13.79 19.60 -8.31
C ARG A 542 -14.74 19.02 -9.34
N VAL A 543 -14.26 18.17 -10.26
CA VAL A 543 -15.10 17.54 -11.29
C VAL A 543 -15.86 16.36 -10.71
N ARG A 544 -15.29 15.66 -9.72
CA ARG A 544 -15.89 14.48 -9.07
C ARG A 544 -16.63 14.81 -7.79
N ASP A 545 -16.12 15.79 -7.05
CA ASP A 545 -16.68 16.22 -5.78
C ASP A 545 -18.05 16.85 -6.00
N VAL A 546 -19.04 16.37 -5.24
CA VAL A 546 -20.38 16.98 -5.22
C VAL A 546 -20.33 18.37 -4.58
N ASP A 547 -21.32 19.20 -4.85
CA ASP A 547 -21.39 20.58 -4.36
C ASP A 547 -21.40 20.64 -2.81
N ASP A 548 -20.74 21.65 -2.27
CA ASP A 548 -20.53 21.84 -0.82
C ASP A 548 -21.86 21.89 -0.04
N SER A 549 -22.91 22.46 -0.62
CA SER A 549 -24.25 22.51 -0.02
C SER A 549 -24.83 21.12 0.24
N VAL A 550 -24.69 20.21 -0.73
CA VAL A 550 -25.16 18.82 -0.61
C VAL A 550 -24.36 18.07 0.45
N ARG A 551 -23.04 18.32 0.54
CA ARG A 551 -22.21 17.72 1.60
C ARG A 551 -22.63 18.19 2.98
N GLN A 552 -22.86 19.50 3.14
CA GLN A 552 -23.29 20.09 4.41
C GLN A 552 -24.65 19.55 4.88
N GLU A 553 -25.62 19.37 3.97
CA GLU A 553 -26.92 18.75 4.31
C GLU A 553 -26.76 17.32 4.86
N VAL A 554 -25.90 16.52 4.23
CA VAL A 554 -25.62 15.14 4.69
C VAL A 554 -24.92 15.15 6.04
N VAL A 555 -23.91 16.00 6.22
CA VAL A 555 -23.17 16.16 7.48
C VAL A 555 -24.11 16.60 8.61
N GLN A 556 -25.00 17.56 8.37
CA GLN A 556 -25.96 18.02 9.36
C GLN A 556 -26.89 16.90 9.83
N ARG A 557 -27.39 16.08 8.90
CA ARG A 557 -28.26 14.94 9.25
C ARG A 557 -27.49 13.84 9.98
N LEU A 558 -26.26 13.55 9.56
CA LEU A 558 -25.40 12.57 10.24
C LEU A 558 -24.96 13.05 11.62
N GLY A 559 -24.77 14.35 11.82
CA GLY A 559 -24.31 14.96 13.07
C GLY A 559 -25.26 14.80 14.26
N VAL A 560 -26.49 14.29 14.05
CA VAL A 560 -27.42 13.91 15.12
C VAL A 560 -26.97 12.61 15.81
N TYR A 561 -26.06 11.84 15.20
CA TYR A 561 -25.57 10.57 15.72
C TYR A 561 -24.11 10.68 16.20
N ASP A 562 -23.85 10.32 17.46
CA ASP A 562 -22.50 10.36 18.05
C ASP A 562 -21.49 9.46 17.31
N TRP A 563 -21.95 8.34 16.74
CA TRP A 563 -21.11 7.40 15.98
C TRP A 563 -20.79 7.86 14.55
N ALA A 564 -21.38 8.96 14.08
CA ALA A 564 -21.28 9.36 12.68
C ALA A 564 -19.96 10.04 12.30
N LEU A 565 -19.12 10.40 13.27
CA LEU A 565 -17.85 11.10 13.01
C LEU A 565 -16.98 10.38 11.96
N ARG A 566 -16.89 9.05 12.05
CA ARG A 566 -16.14 8.22 11.08
C ARG A 566 -16.66 8.28 9.65
N TYR A 567 -17.94 8.62 9.47
CA TYR A 567 -18.58 8.79 8.16
C TYR A 567 -18.51 10.24 7.69
N ILE A 568 -18.52 11.20 8.62
CA ILE A 568 -18.45 12.64 8.33
C ILE A 568 -17.04 13.05 7.90
N GLN A 569 -16.00 12.49 8.50
CA GLN A 569 -14.61 12.89 8.21
C GLN A 569 -14.25 12.74 6.72
N PRO A 570 -14.50 11.60 6.03
CA PRO A 570 -14.20 11.46 4.60
C PRO A 570 -15.09 12.34 3.69
N ILE A 571 -16.19 12.91 4.21
CA ILE A 571 -17.07 13.83 3.47
C ILE A 571 -16.50 15.26 3.52
N ASN A 572 -15.85 15.64 4.62
CA ASN A 572 -15.34 17.00 4.83
C ASN A 572 -13.89 17.18 4.38
N GLU A 573 -13.09 16.12 4.50
CA GLU A 573 -11.64 16.14 4.32
C GLU A 573 -11.23 15.16 3.22
N VAL A 574 -10.14 15.50 2.51
CA VAL A 574 -9.52 14.56 1.57
C VAL A 574 -8.71 13.58 2.42
N VAL A 575 -9.37 12.52 2.84
CA VAL A 575 -8.74 11.39 3.52
C VAL A 575 -8.39 10.38 2.43
N PRO A 576 -7.11 9.94 2.33
CA PRO A 576 -6.78 8.76 1.54
C PRO A 576 -7.77 7.62 1.84
N ILE A 577 -7.98 6.69 0.91
CA ILE A 577 -8.56 5.41 1.32
C ILE A 577 -7.51 4.79 2.22
N ASP A 578 -7.69 5.01 3.51
CA ASP A 578 -6.85 4.43 4.52
C ASP A 578 -7.04 2.91 4.42
N TRP A 579 -5.97 2.18 4.68
CA TRP A 579 -6.02 0.77 5.02
C TRP A 579 -7.04 0.50 6.16
N GLU A 580 -7.40 1.52 6.95
CA GLU A 580 -8.54 1.53 7.89
C GLU A 580 -9.92 1.32 7.25
N GLU A 581 -10.15 1.60 5.96
CA GLU A 581 -11.39 1.24 5.27
C GLU A 581 -11.41 -0.22 4.77
N GLU A 582 -10.24 -0.85 4.61
CA GLU A 582 -10.12 -2.33 4.53
C GLU A 582 -10.23 -2.99 5.93
N LYS A 583 -10.13 -2.20 7.02
CA LYS A 583 -10.24 -2.64 8.42
C LYS A 583 -11.18 -1.75 9.25
N ALA A 584 -12.46 -1.67 8.89
CA ALA A 584 -13.53 -1.21 9.78
C ALA A 584 -13.79 -2.16 10.97
N VAL A 585 -12.73 -2.60 11.66
CA VAL A 585 -12.73 -3.49 12.83
C VAL A 585 -11.81 -3.00 13.97
N PHE A 586 -10.78 -2.17 13.77
CA PHE A 586 -9.80 -1.90 14.85
C PHE A 586 -9.31 -0.45 14.94
N GLY A 587 -10.21 0.49 15.27
CA GLY A 587 -9.90 1.92 15.36
C GLY A 587 -8.95 2.31 16.50
N GLU A 588 -7.65 2.34 16.22
CA GLU A 588 -6.62 3.12 16.94
C GLU A 588 -5.26 3.01 16.19
N SER A 589 -4.40 4.03 16.31
CA SER A 589 -3.03 4.02 15.78
C SER A 589 -2.24 2.83 16.34
N LEU A 590 -1.61 2.05 15.45
CA LEU A 590 -0.87 0.85 15.86
C LEU A 590 0.36 1.23 16.71
N PRO A 591 0.60 0.56 17.85
CA PRO A 591 1.81 0.76 18.64
C PRO A 591 3.08 0.39 17.85
N ILE A 592 4.21 1.00 18.19
CA ILE A 592 5.51 0.64 17.63
C ILE A 592 5.81 -0.84 17.96
N GLY A 593 6.28 -1.60 16.97
CA GLY A 593 6.46 -3.05 17.10
C GLY A 593 7.75 -3.50 17.77
N LEU A 594 8.73 -2.59 17.88
CA LEU A 594 10.05 -2.83 18.46
C LEU A 594 10.27 -1.94 19.68
N TYR A 595 10.67 -2.56 20.78
CA TYR A 595 10.94 -1.92 22.06
C TYR A 595 12.38 -2.18 22.46
N ILE A 596 12.95 -1.26 23.24
CA ILE A 596 14.27 -1.40 23.88
C ILE A 596 14.19 -1.16 25.39
#